data_AF-A0A9E2QXF6-F1
#
_entry.id   AF-A0A9E2QXF6-F1
#
_cell.length_a   1.000
_cell.length_b   1.000
_cell.length_c   1.000
_cell.angle_alpha   90.00
_cell.angle_beta   90.00
_cell.angle_gamma   90.00
#
_symmetry.space_group_name_H-M   'P 1'
#
loop_
_entity.id
_entity.type
_entity.pdbx_description
1 polymer ?
#
loop_
_entity_poly.entity_id
_entity_poly.type
_entity_poly.pdbx_seq_one_letter_code
_entity_poly.pdbx_strand_id
1 'polypeptide(L)'
;MQFQVPQNITLEDRIVGPFTAIQFGILMLGGGTAYVLFITLPPPVNEFVGGGIALFTFILAVGKFNDQPLYRFIKYIVFFIIKPKTRVWHKEGKEAGLISPVADPGEAAHNRSTKKISREDITRLAHLLDTRGGGGAIPKVAPKTATTLASPPAKPKT
;
A
#
# COMPACT_ATOMS: atom_id res chain seq x y z
N MET A 1 19.12 -5.10 26.81
CA MET A 1 18.55 -6.37 26.28
C MET A 1 18.40 -6.20 24.79
N GLN A 2 19.18 -6.93 23.98
CA GLN A 2 19.08 -6.86 22.52
C GLN A 2 17.95 -7.78 22.08
N PHE A 3 16.93 -7.22 21.41
CA PHE A 3 15.85 -8.00 20.82
C PHE A 3 16.38 -8.71 19.57
N GLN A 4 16.27 -10.04 19.53
CA GLN A 4 16.52 -10.80 18.32
C GLN A 4 15.34 -10.60 17.36
N VAL A 5 15.63 -10.07 16.17
CA VAL A 5 14.63 -9.96 15.11
C VAL A 5 14.35 -11.36 14.57
N PRO A 6 13.10 -11.83 14.58
CA PRO A 6 12.73 -13.08 13.94
C PRO A 6 13.03 -13.01 12.43
N GLN A 7 13.96 -13.84 11.96
CA GLN A 7 14.40 -13.82 10.55
C GLN A 7 13.49 -14.65 9.61
N ASN A 8 12.53 -15.40 10.17
CA ASN A 8 11.68 -16.34 9.41
C ASN A 8 10.31 -15.74 9.04
N ILE A 9 10.15 -14.43 8.93
CA ILE A 9 8.85 -13.84 8.55
C ILE A 9 8.48 -14.08 7.07
N THR A 10 9.47 -14.39 6.23
CA THR A 10 9.27 -14.51 4.77
C THR A 10 9.15 -15.96 4.29
N LEU A 11 9.58 -16.92 5.12
CA LEU A 11 9.54 -18.33 4.80
C LEU A 11 8.15 -18.90 5.17
N GLU A 12 7.47 -19.46 4.19
CA GLU A 12 6.22 -20.19 4.44
C GLU A 12 6.46 -21.39 5.34
N ASP A 13 5.51 -21.63 6.24
CA ASP A 13 5.55 -22.77 7.14
C ASP A 13 5.46 -24.09 6.35
N ARG A 14 6.33 -25.03 6.71
CA ARG A 14 6.47 -26.32 6.03
C ARG A 14 5.75 -27.36 6.85
N ILE A 15 4.53 -27.71 6.42
CA ILE A 15 3.67 -28.65 7.16
C ILE A 15 4.06 -30.11 6.86
N VAL A 16 4.44 -30.43 5.62
CA VAL A 16 4.74 -31.81 5.19
C VAL A 16 6.16 -31.89 4.62
N GLY A 17 7.13 -32.11 5.50
CA GLY A 17 8.54 -32.25 5.13
C GLY A 17 9.09 -31.01 4.42
N PRO A 18 9.49 -31.09 3.13
CA PRO A 18 9.99 -29.94 2.38
C PRO A 18 8.87 -29.05 1.81
N PHE A 19 7.61 -29.50 1.82
CA PHE A 19 6.51 -28.83 1.14
C PHE A 19 5.75 -27.87 2.07
N THR A 20 5.41 -26.70 1.53
CA THR A 20 4.50 -25.75 2.19
C THR A 20 3.05 -26.24 2.08
N ALA A 21 2.16 -25.72 2.93
CA ALA A 21 0.74 -26.06 2.90
C ALA A 21 0.11 -25.88 1.50
N ILE A 22 0.50 -24.80 0.82
CA ILE A 22 0.00 -24.48 -0.54
C ILE A 22 0.56 -25.47 -1.56
N GLN A 23 1.86 -25.80 -1.49
CA GLN A 23 2.47 -26.77 -2.40
C GLN A 23 1.85 -28.16 -2.26
N PHE A 24 1.56 -28.57 -1.02
CA PHE A 24 0.85 -29.82 -0.75
C PHE A 24 -0.56 -29.81 -1.35
N GLY A 25 -1.31 -28.71 -1.19
CA GLY A 25 -2.61 -28.54 -1.82
C GLY A 25 -2.56 -28.62 -3.35
N ILE A 26 -1.53 -28.04 -3.97
CA ILE A 26 -1.31 -28.12 -5.42
C ILE A 26 -1.03 -29.56 -5.86
N LEU A 27 -0.19 -30.29 -5.14
CA LEU A 27 0.09 -31.70 -5.43
C LEU A 27 -1.15 -32.58 -5.28
N MET A 28 -1.95 -32.36 -4.23
CA MET A 28 -3.20 -33.09 -4.04
C MET A 28 -4.21 -32.80 -5.15
N LEU A 29 -4.39 -31.53 -5.50
CA LEU A 29 -5.37 -31.13 -6.52
C LEU A 29 -4.92 -31.55 -7.92
N GLY A 30 -3.67 -31.29 -8.29
CA GLY A 30 -3.15 -31.62 -9.61
C GLY A 30 -2.87 -33.12 -9.78
N GLY A 31 -2.37 -33.80 -8.73
CA GLY A 31 -2.22 -35.26 -8.71
C GLY A 31 -3.57 -35.98 -8.73
N GLY A 32 -4.55 -35.49 -7.96
CA GLY A 32 -5.93 -35.99 -8.01
C GLY A 32 -6.56 -35.80 -9.40
N THR A 33 -6.35 -34.63 -10.02
CA THR A 33 -6.80 -34.38 -11.39
C THR A 33 -6.12 -35.32 -12.40
N ALA A 34 -4.80 -35.50 -12.29
CA ALA A 34 -4.06 -36.43 -13.15
C ALA A 34 -4.56 -37.88 -12.99
N TYR A 35 -4.86 -38.31 -11.77
CA TYR A 35 -5.41 -39.64 -11.49
C TYR A 35 -6.81 -39.83 -12.09
N VAL A 36 -7.68 -38.83 -11.98
CA VAL A 36 -9.01 -38.86 -12.62
C VAL A 36 -8.87 -38.95 -14.14
N LEU A 37 -7.98 -38.17 -14.75
CA LEU A 37 -7.73 -38.26 -16.20
C LEU A 37 -7.13 -39.61 -16.59
N PHE A 38 -6.29 -40.19 -15.75
CA PHE A 38 -5.68 -41.50 -16.00
C PHE A 38 -6.73 -42.63 -16.10
N ILE A 39 -7.78 -42.57 -15.27
CA ILE A 39 -8.85 -43.57 -15.25
C ILE A 39 -9.91 -43.31 -16.33
N THR A 40 -10.19 -42.04 -16.63
CA THR A 40 -11.28 -41.67 -17.55
C THR A 40 -10.90 -41.77 -19.02
N LEU A 41 -9.62 -41.60 -19.37
CA LEU A 41 -9.16 -41.67 -20.76
C LEU A 41 -8.73 -43.11 -21.14
N PRO A 42 -8.90 -43.50 -22.41
CA PRO A 42 -8.37 -44.77 -22.92
C PRO A 42 -6.85 -44.69 -23.20
N PRO A 43 -6.11 -45.80 -23.04
CA PRO A 43 -4.72 -45.90 -23.47
C PRO A 43 -4.55 -45.71 -25.00
N PRO A 44 -3.47 -45.05 -25.46
CA PRO A 44 -2.32 -44.51 -24.70
C PRO A 44 -2.47 -43.03 -24.30
N VAL A 45 -3.64 -42.42 -24.52
CA VAL A 45 -3.84 -40.98 -24.32
C VAL A 45 -3.83 -40.63 -22.83
N ASN A 46 -4.31 -41.54 -21.98
CA ASN A 46 -4.28 -41.43 -20.53
C ASN A 46 -2.85 -41.28 -19.95
N GLU A 47 -1.87 -42.07 -20.41
CA GLU A 47 -0.49 -41.99 -19.95
C GLU A 47 0.14 -40.67 -20.39
N PHE A 48 -0.09 -40.24 -21.63
CA PHE A 48 0.50 -39.01 -22.14
C PHE A 48 -0.09 -37.77 -21.46
N VAL A 49 -1.42 -37.69 -21.36
CA VAL A 49 -2.10 -36.54 -20.77
C VAL A 49 -2.01 -36.56 -19.24
N GLY A 50 -2.34 -37.68 -18.61
CA GLY A 50 -2.29 -37.85 -17.17
C GLY A 50 -0.86 -37.75 -16.64
N GLY A 51 0.09 -38.44 -17.28
CA GLY A 51 1.52 -38.35 -16.95
C GLY A 51 2.08 -36.95 -17.18
N GLY A 52 1.71 -36.29 -18.27
CA GLY A 52 2.08 -34.91 -18.55
C GLY A 52 1.59 -33.92 -17.47
N ILE A 53 0.33 -34.04 -17.05
CA ILE A 53 -0.26 -33.20 -16.00
C ILE A 53 0.37 -33.49 -14.64
N ALA A 54 0.61 -34.77 -14.32
CA ALA A 54 1.28 -35.15 -13.08
C ALA A 54 2.70 -34.56 -13.01
N LEU A 55 3.47 -34.70 -14.09
CA LEU A 55 4.82 -34.15 -14.19
C LEU A 55 4.80 -32.61 -14.11
N PHE A 56 3.89 -31.96 -14.83
CA PHE A 56 3.73 -30.51 -14.78
C PHE A 56 3.38 -30.02 -13.37
N THR A 57 2.44 -30.68 -12.69
CA THR A 57 2.06 -30.36 -11.31
C THR A 57 3.25 -30.53 -10.36
N PHE A 58 4.04 -31.59 -10.52
CA PHE A 58 5.21 -31.85 -9.70
C PHE A 58 6.27 -30.75 -9.86
N ILE A 59 6.58 -30.36 -11.10
CA ILE A 59 7.49 -29.24 -11.39
C ILE A 59 6.96 -27.94 -10.79
N LEU A 60 5.65 -27.71 -10.85
CA LEU A 60 5.03 -26.51 -10.31
C LEU A 60 5.08 -26.43 -8.77
N ALA A 61 5.00 -27.58 -8.09
CA ALA A 61 5.08 -27.67 -6.64
C ALA A 61 6.52 -27.56 -6.10
N VAL A 62 7.48 -28.22 -6.74
CA VAL A 62 8.89 -28.28 -6.28
C VAL A 62 9.72 -27.12 -6.84
N GLY A 63 9.38 -26.64 -8.03
CA GLY A 63 10.12 -25.62 -8.76
C GLY A 63 10.24 -24.33 -7.97
N LYS A 64 11.47 -23.81 -7.91
CA LYS A 64 11.79 -22.50 -7.36
C LYS A 64 12.38 -21.62 -8.45
N PHE A 65 11.92 -20.39 -8.52
CA PHE A 65 12.41 -19.38 -9.45
C PHE A 65 12.71 -18.11 -8.67
N ASN A 66 13.96 -17.63 -8.72
CA ASN A 66 14.42 -16.42 -8.02
C ASN A 66 14.01 -16.38 -6.53
N ASP A 67 14.39 -17.42 -5.78
CA ASP A 67 14.08 -17.58 -4.34
C ASP A 67 12.58 -17.64 -3.98
N GLN A 68 11.70 -17.75 -4.98
CA GLN A 68 10.27 -17.88 -4.77
C GLN A 68 9.74 -19.19 -5.34
N PRO A 69 8.72 -19.79 -4.71
CA PRO A 69 8.08 -20.98 -5.26
C PRO A 69 7.34 -20.63 -6.57
N LEU A 70 7.41 -21.53 -7.55
CA LEU A 70 6.94 -21.28 -8.91
C LEU A 70 5.44 -20.94 -8.96
N TYR A 71 4.62 -21.50 -8.09
CA TYR A 71 3.20 -21.17 -7.97
C TYR A 71 2.97 -19.66 -7.75
N ARG A 72 3.84 -19.00 -6.97
CA ARG A 72 3.72 -17.57 -6.64
C ARG A 72 4.10 -16.71 -7.84
N PHE A 73 5.12 -17.13 -8.59
CA PHE A 73 5.52 -16.48 -9.83
C PHE A 73 4.41 -16.54 -10.89
N ILE A 74 3.79 -17.71 -11.10
CA ILE A 74 2.67 -17.88 -12.04
C ILE A 74 1.48 -17.01 -11.62
N LYS A 75 1.16 -16.96 -10.32
CA LYS A 75 0.13 -16.06 -9.79
C LYS A 75 0.43 -14.62 -10.19
N TYR A 76 1.66 -14.15 -10.06
CA TYR A 76 2.02 -12.79 -10.48
C TYR A 76 1.91 -12.56 -11.99
N ILE A 77 2.27 -13.53 -12.82
CA ILE A 77 2.07 -13.44 -14.27
C ILE A 77 0.57 -13.28 -14.59
N VAL A 78 -0.28 -14.13 -14.01
CA VAL A 78 -1.72 -14.09 -14.23
C VAL A 78 -2.29 -12.74 -13.78
N PHE A 79 -1.93 -12.28 -12.58
CA PHE A 79 -2.34 -10.96 -12.09
C PHE A 79 -1.80 -9.82 -12.96
N PHE A 80 -0.60 -9.93 -13.51
CA PHE A 80 -0.02 -8.90 -14.38
C PHE A 80 -0.78 -8.77 -15.70
N ILE A 81 -1.28 -9.88 -16.26
CA ILE A 81 -2.08 -9.87 -17.49
C ILE A 81 -3.48 -9.30 -17.23
N ILE A 82 -4.13 -9.71 -16.13
CA ILE A 82 -5.52 -9.33 -15.83
C ILE A 82 -5.62 -7.91 -15.28
N LYS A 83 -4.60 -7.41 -14.56
CA LYS A 83 -4.69 -6.09 -13.92
C LYS A 83 -4.65 -4.96 -14.94
N PRO A 84 -5.52 -3.94 -14.82
CA PRO A 84 -5.45 -2.74 -15.64
C PRO A 84 -4.10 -2.05 -15.42
N LYS A 85 -3.40 -1.77 -16.52
CA LYS A 85 -2.08 -1.11 -16.50
C LYS A 85 -2.17 0.40 -16.25
N THR A 86 -3.36 0.96 -16.39
CA THR A 86 -3.65 2.37 -16.10
C THR A 86 -3.73 2.59 -14.60
N ARG A 87 -2.63 3.08 -14.03
CA ARG A 87 -2.62 3.61 -12.67
C ARG A 87 -3.05 5.07 -12.71
N VAL A 88 -4.34 5.32 -12.48
CA VAL A 88 -4.85 6.69 -12.31
C VAL A 88 -4.63 7.10 -10.87
N TRP A 89 -3.80 8.12 -10.67
CA TRP A 89 -3.62 8.74 -9.36
C TRP A 89 -4.91 9.48 -8.99
N HIS A 90 -5.65 8.97 -8.02
CA HIS A 90 -6.82 9.63 -7.48
C HIS A 90 -6.37 10.53 -6.32
N LYS A 91 -6.43 11.85 -6.51
CA LYS A 91 -6.30 12.86 -5.42
C LYS A 91 -7.55 12.94 -4.55
N GLU A 92 -8.33 11.86 -4.48
CA GLU A 92 -9.34 11.78 -3.44
C GLU A 92 -8.58 11.54 -2.15
N GLY A 93 -8.75 12.44 -1.19
CA GLY A 93 -8.42 12.20 0.22
C GLY A 93 -9.32 11.10 0.77
N LYS A 94 -9.25 9.91 0.17
CA LYS A 94 -9.69 8.70 0.81
C LYS A 94 -8.73 8.51 1.95
N GLU A 95 -9.24 8.78 3.15
CA GLU A 95 -8.86 8.08 4.35
C GLU A 95 -8.48 6.66 3.93
N ALA A 96 -7.18 6.42 3.84
CA ALA A 96 -6.65 5.11 3.53
C ALA A 96 -7.31 4.19 4.54
N GLY A 97 -8.05 3.21 4.02
CA GLY A 97 -9.02 2.42 4.76
C GLY A 97 -8.56 2.20 6.18
N LEU A 98 -9.39 2.68 7.10
CA LEU A 98 -9.29 2.43 8.53
C LEU A 98 -9.10 0.92 8.71
N ILE A 99 -7.85 0.50 8.81
CA ILE A 99 -7.47 -0.46 9.83
C ILE A 99 -8.01 0.22 11.08
N SER A 100 -9.20 -0.17 11.55
CA SER A 100 -9.76 0.37 12.78
C SER A 100 -8.64 0.29 13.81
N PRO A 101 -8.09 1.41 14.28
CA PRO A 101 -7.30 1.36 15.49
C PRO A 101 -8.26 0.76 16.50
N VAL A 102 -7.85 -0.33 17.14
CA VAL A 102 -8.55 -0.86 18.31
C VAL A 102 -8.91 0.36 19.16
N ALA A 103 -10.21 0.56 19.35
CA ALA A 103 -10.71 1.70 20.09
C ALA A 103 -10.18 1.58 21.51
N ASP A 104 -9.14 2.33 21.84
CA ASP A 104 -8.83 2.68 23.22
C ASP A 104 -9.94 3.65 23.67
N PRO A 105 -10.82 3.26 24.59
CA PRO A 105 -11.82 4.14 25.12
C PRO A 105 -11.16 5.00 26.19
N GLY A 106 -10.52 6.10 25.80
CA GLY A 106 -9.83 6.91 26.79
C GLY A 106 -8.98 8.06 26.30
N GLU A 107 -9.45 8.90 25.37
CA GLU A 107 -9.12 10.34 25.41
C GLU A 107 -10.00 11.13 24.46
N ALA A 108 -11.11 11.62 25.01
CA ALA A 108 -11.94 12.59 24.35
C ALA A 108 -11.21 13.93 24.25
N ALA A 109 -11.20 14.47 23.02
CA ALA A 109 -11.28 15.89 22.73
C ALA A 109 -10.09 16.78 23.13
N HIS A 110 -8.97 16.68 22.39
CA HIS A 110 -8.25 17.91 22.06
C HIS A 110 -9.00 18.63 20.94
N ASN A 111 -9.86 19.55 21.38
CA ASN A 111 -10.51 20.62 20.65
C ASN A 111 -9.64 21.12 19.47
N ARG A 112 -9.88 20.59 18.27
CA ARG A 112 -9.44 21.24 17.02
C ARG A 112 -10.31 22.48 16.81
N SER A 113 -10.02 23.51 17.59
CA SER A 113 -10.37 24.87 17.23
C SER A 113 -9.75 25.12 15.86
N THR A 114 -10.59 25.29 14.85
CA THR A 114 -10.17 25.71 13.52
C THR A 114 -9.60 27.11 13.66
N LYS A 115 -8.31 27.19 14.00
CA LYS A 115 -7.58 28.45 14.14
C LYS A 115 -7.68 29.16 12.80
N LYS A 116 -8.44 30.26 12.75
CA LYS A 116 -8.55 31.08 11.54
C LYS A 116 -7.16 31.61 11.22
N ILE A 117 -6.59 31.13 10.12
CA ILE A 117 -5.26 31.53 9.66
C ILE A 117 -5.38 32.92 9.06
N SER A 118 -4.77 33.91 9.72
CA SER A 118 -4.75 35.29 9.22
C SER A 118 -3.61 35.49 8.21
N ARG A 119 -3.72 36.49 7.33
CA ARG A 119 -2.70 36.73 6.30
C ARG A 119 -1.31 37.00 6.89
N GLU A 120 -1.26 37.59 8.08
CA GLU A 120 -0.02 37.86 8.81
C GLU A 120 0.68 36.55 9.25
N ASP A 121 -0.09 35.52 9.63
CA ASP A 121 0.46 34.22 10.01
C ASP A 121 1.07 33.50 8.80
N ILE A 122 0.46 33.63 7.63
CA ILE A 122 0.97 33.05 6.38
C ILE A 122 2.28 33.73 5.99
N THR A 123 2.34 35.07 6.03
CA THR A 123 3.56 35.82 5.73
C THR A 123 4.68 35.49 6.73
N ARG A 124 4.35 35.32 8.01
CA ARG A 124 5.31 34.91 9.04
C ARG A 124 5.85 33.50 8.79
N LEU A 125 4.99 32.54 8.47
CA LEU A 125 5.40 31.16 8.19
C LEU A 125 6.21 31.07 6.89
N ALA A 126 5.82 31.81 5.85
CA ALA A 126 6.58 31.89 4.61
C ALA A 126 7.98 32.42 4.88
N HIS A 127 8.11 33.50 5.64
CA HIS A 127 9.41 34.08 5.97
C HIS A 127 10.28 33.12 6.82
N LEU A 128 9.69 32.36 7.75
CA LEU A 128 10.41 31.36 8.54
C LEU A 128 10.89 30.17 7.71
N LEU A 129 10.12 29.78 6.71
CA LEU A 129 10.47 28.71 5.79
C LEU A 129 11.57 29.14 4.82
N ASP A 130 11.48 30.38 4.33
CA ASP A 130 12.43 30.97 3.38
C ASP A 130 13.80 31.23 4.04
N THR A 131 13.84 31.56 5.34
CA THR A 131 15.08 31.69 6.10
C THR A 131 15.65 30.37 6.63
N ARG A 132 15.18 29.21 6.11
CA ARG A 132 15.66 27.84 6.36
C ARG A 132 16.43 27.67 7.68
N GLY A 133 15.71 27.73 8.80
CA GLY A 133 16.24 27.36 10.12
C GLY A 133 17.42 28.20 10.66
N GLY A 134 17.80 29.32 10.02
CA GLY A 134 18.78 30.26 10.54
C GLY A 134 18.09 31.38 11.30
N GLY A 135 18.42 31.54 12.59
CA GLY A 135 17.82 32.52 13.50
C GLY A 135 18.07 33.98 13.10
N GLY A 136 17.31 34.48 12.12
CA GLY A 136 17.20 35.89 11.77
C GLY A 136 16.05 36.55 12.52
N ALA A 137 16.27 37.77 13.01
CA ALA A 137 15.38 38.52 13.89
C ALA A 137 13.92 38.54 13.41
N ILE A 138 13.00 38.18 14.31
CA ILE A 138 11.55 38.21 14.06
C ILE A 138 11.10 39.67 13.93
N PRO A 139 10.61 40.15 12.78
CA PRO A 139 10.02 41.48 12.72
C PRO A 139 8.73 41.47 13.55
N LYS A 140 8.70 42.29 14.61
CA LYS A 140 7.54 42.46 15.49
C LYS A 140 6.47 43.22 14.69
N VAL A 141 5.58 42.49 14.02
CA VAL A 141 4.45 43.07 13.30
C VAL A 141 3.49 43.66 14.34
N ALA A 142 3.55 44.98 14.54
CA ALA A 142 2.65 45.70 15.43
C ALA A 142 1.21 45.67 14.88
N PRO A 143 0.19 45.43 15.72
CA PRO A 143 -1.20 45.46 15.27
C PRO A 143 -1.51 46.86 14.76
N LYS A 144 -1.90 46.99 13.50
CA LYS A 144 -2.35 48.27 12.95
C LYS A 144 -3.65 48.66 13.63
N THR A 145 -3.52 49.56 14.61
CA THR A 145 -4.57 50.38 15.16
C THR A 145 -5.41 50.98 14.03
N ALA A 146 -6.72 50.93 14.19
CA ALA A 146 -7.68 51.61 13.35
C ALA A 146 -7.21 53.04 13.04
N THR A 147 -7.05 53.37 11.76
CA THR A 147 -6.88 54.75 11.30
C THR A 147 -7.80 54.94 10.11
N THR A 148 -8.92 55.57 10.43
CA THR A 148 -9.88 56.21 9.54
C THR A 148 -9.13 57.02 8.48
N LEU A 149 -9.14 56.53 7.24
CA LEU A 149 -8.66 57.28 6.08
C LEU A 149 -9.71 58.33 5.72
N ALA A 150 -9.34 59.59 5.94
CA ALA A 150 -10.05 60.77 5.49
C ALA A 150 -10.25 60.77 3.96
N SER A 151 -11.43 61.21 3.54
CA SER A 151 -11.85 61.42 2.15
C SER A 151 -11.02 62.54 1.48
N PRO A 152 -10.59 62.39 0.21
CA PRO A 152 -10.00 63.49 -0.57
C PRO A 152 -11.09 64.43 -1.13
N PRO A 153 -10.76 65.71 -1.44
CA PRO A 153 -11.74 66.73 -1.83
C PRO A 153 -12.22 66.55 -3.28
N ALA A 154 -13.52 66.81 -3.48
CA ALA A 154 -14.20 66.79 -4.77
C ALA A 154 -13.83 68.02 -5.63
N LYS A 155 -13.58 67.79 -6.93
CA LYS A 155 -13.40 68.83 -7.96
C LYS A 155 -14.68 69.65 -8.19
N PRO A 156 -14.57 70.93 -8.59
CA PRO A 156 -15.72 71.77 -8.91
C PRO A 156 -16.35 71.39 -10.27
N LYS A 157 -17.68 71.41 -10.32
CA LYS A 157 -18.51 71.24 -11.53
C LYS A 157 -18.78 72.60 -12.17
N THR A 158 -18.72 72.63 -13.50
CA THR A 158 -19.58 73.50 -14.34
C THR A 158 -20.81 72.69 -14.74
#